data_AF-A0A7C5KGX8-F1
#
_entry.id   AF-A0A7C5KGX8-F1
#
_cell.length_a   1.000
_cell.length_b   1.000
_cell.length_c   1.000
_cell.angle_alpha   90.00
_cell.angle_beta   90.00
_cell.angle_gamma   90.00
#
_symmetry.space_group_name_H-M   'P 1'
#
loop_
_entity.id
_entity.type
_entity.pdbx_description
1 polymer ?
#
loop_
_entity_poly.entity_id
_entity_poly.type
_entity_poly.pdbx_seq_one_letter_code
_entity_poly.pdbx_strand_id
1 'polypeptide(L)'
;MNTHRILILTTFAAPLLLASGITAAGAGDWERRQLFQPSPALLERERSGQVTIYDGLLVSDMERAMDEQFDRVGAMMFVRTRHPAPEGEGEYEEDEDCD
;
A
#
# COMPACT_ATOMS: atom_id res chain seq x y z
N MET A 1 -14.56 -55.95 31.52
CA MET A 1 -14.62 -54.58 32.06
C MET A 1 -13.24 -54.22 32.60
N ASN A 2 -12.55 -53.16 32.25
CA ASN A 2 -12.45 -52.36 31.04
C ASN A 2 -11.01 -51.84 31.10
N THR A 3 -10.29 -51.96 30.00
CA THR A 3 -8.89 -51.55 29.84
C THR A 3 -8.74 -50.05 30.08
N HIS A 4 -7.87 -49.66 31.02
CA HIS A 4 -7.53 -48.25 31.25
C HIS A 4 -6.68 -47.74 30.07
N ARG A 5 -7.34 -47.03 29.16
CA ARG A 5 -6.72 -46.31 28.04
C ARG A 5 -6.00 -45.09 28.60
N ILE A 6 -4.69 -45.23 28.80
CA ILE A 6 -3.78 -44.14 29.14
C ILE A 6 -3.70 -43.21 27.92
N LEU A 7 -4.37 -42.06 28.00
CA LEU A 7 -4.27 -40.96 27.04
C LEU A 7 -3.18 -40.00 27.52
N ILE A 8 -1.97 -40.16 27.00
CA ILE A 8 -0.87 -39.22 27.19
C ILE A 8 -1.22 -37.96 26.39
N LEU A 9 -1.69 -36.91 27.08
CA LEU A 9 -1.80 -35.57 26.53
C LEU A 9 -0.39 -35.01 26.31
N THR A 10 0.11 -35.08 25.09
CA THR A 10 1.31 -34.38 24.66
C THR A 10 0.95 -32.91 24.37
N THR A 11 1.20 -32.04 25.34
CA THR A 11 1.21 -30.59 25.16
C THR A 11 2.43 -30.20 24.33
N PHE A 12 2.24 -30.08 23.00
CA PHE A 12 3.20 -29.42 22.13
C PHE A 12 3.13 -27.91 22.36
N ALA A 13 3.97 -27.40 23.27
CA ALA A 13 4.22 -25.97 23.40
C ALA A 13 5.09 -25.54 22.21
N ALA A 14 4.46 -25.06 21.13
CA ALA A 14 5.16 -24.43 20.02
C ALA A 14 5.63 -23.02 20.46
N PRO A 15 6.93 -22.70 20.44
CA PRO A 15 7.39 -21.35 20.71
C PRO A 15 6.95 -20.45 19.56
N LEU A 16 6.10 -19.49 19.88
CA LEU A 16 5.64 -18.45 18.97
C LEU A 16 6.81 -17.51 18.66
N LEU A 17 7.51 -17.81 17.56
CA LEU A 17 8.59 -16.99 17.01
C LEU A 17 7.97 -15.75 16.36
N LEU A 18 7.92 -14.65 17.10
CA LEU A 18 7.55 -13.33 16.58
C LEU A 18 8.72 -12.78 15.75
N ALA A 19 8.76 -13.15 14.47
CA ALA A 19 9.57 -12.45 13.47
C ALA A 19 8.80 -11.20 13.00
N SER A 20 8.97 -10.08 13.69
CA SER A 20 8.49 -8.78 13.20
C SER A 20 9.48 -8.24 12.17
N GLY A 21 9.31 -8.67 10.92
CA GLY A 21 9.93 -7.99 9.79
C GLY A 21 9.18 -6.70 9.49
N ILE A 22 9.74 -5.54 9.84
CA ILE A 22 9.29 -4.26 9.28
C ILE A 22 9.85 -4.21 7.86
N THR A 23 9.03 -4.60 6.88
CA THR A 23 9.34 -4.39 5.48
C THR A 23 9.03 -2.92 5.16
N ALA A 24 9.90 -2.24 4.43
CA ALA A 24 9.68 -0.87 3.95
C ALA A 24 8.56 -0.77 2.88
N ALA A 25 7.72 -1.79 2.76
CA ALA A 25 6.51 -1.82 1.93
C ALA A 25 5.37 -0.96 2.53
N GLY A 26 5.71 0.11 3.25
CA GLY A 26 4.78 0.85 4.11
C GLY A 26 4.15 2.07 3.44
N ALA A 27 5.00 2.99 2.95
CA ALA A 27 4.61 4.03 1.97
C ALA A 27 4.21 3.35 0.65
N GLY A 28 3.65 3.99 -0.35
CA GLY A 28 3.01 3.31 -1.48
C GLY A 28 1.74 2.52 -1.10
N ASP A 29 1.84 1.49 -0.26
CA ASP A 29 0.69 0.67 0.14
C ASP A 29 -0.28 1.40 1.05
N TRP A 30 0.20 2.27 1.96
CA TRP A 30 -0.72 3.10 2.74
C TRP A 30 -1.40 4.15 1.85
N GLU A 31 -0.67 4.80 0.95
CA GLU A 31 -1.18 5.82 0.01
C GLU A 31 -2.27 5.19 -0.85
N ARG A 32 -1.99 4.02 -1.42
CA ARG A 32 -2.95 3.27 -2.24
C ARG A 32 -4.18 2.87 -1.45
N ARG A 33 -4.03 2.39 -0.21
CA ARG A 33 -5.19 2.11 0.66
C ARG A 33 -6.01 3.36 0.94
N GLN A 34 -5.41 4.49 1.29
CA GLN A 34 -6.17 5.72 1.51
C GLN A 34 -6.83 6.26 0.24
N LEU A 35 -6.24 6.02 -0.93
CA LEU A 35 -6.80 6.44 -2.21
C LEU A 35 -8.14 5.75 -2.49
N PHE A 36 -8.20 4.43 -2.32
CA PHE A 36 -9.38 3.61 -2.64
C PHE A 36 -10.28 3.27 -1.44
N GLN A 37 -9.79 3.44 -0.21
CA GLN A 37 -10.52 3.21 1.03
C GLN A 37 -10.21 4.35 2.03
N PRO A 38 -10.67 5.57 1.73
CA PRO A 38 -10.41 6.73 2.58
C PRO A 38 -11.10 6.60 3.94
N SER A 39 -10.46 7.13 4.98
CA SER A 39 -11.11 7.23 6.29
C SER A 39 -12.19 8.32 6.29
N PRO A 40 -13.22 8.24 7.17
CA PRO A 40 -14.21 9.29 7.30
C PRO A 40 -13.62 10.68 7.60
N ALA A 41 -12.54 10.73 8.39
CA ALA A 41 -11.85 11.97 8.72
C ALA A 41 -11.12 12.58 7.51
N LEU A 42 -10.56 11.74 6.62
CA LEU A 42 -9.97 12.22 5.37
C LEU A 42 -11.04 12.83 4.47
N LEU A 43 -12.19 12.15 4.31
CA LEU A 43 -13.29 12.64 3.49
C LEU A 43 -13.82 13.99 3.97
N GLU A 44 -13.93 14.19 5.28
CA GLU A 44 -14.36 15.48 5.83
C GLU A 44 -13.37 16.60 5.53
N ARG A 45 -12.07 16.31 5.65
CA ARG A 45 -11.01 17.25 5.27
C ARG A 45 -11.07 17.61 3.79
N GLU A 46 -11.23 16.64 2.90
CA GLU A 46 -11.40 16.85 1.46
C GLU A 46 -12.63 17.73 1.17
N ARG A 47 -13.78 17.47 1.83
CA ARG A 47 -15.00 18.28 1.69
C ARG A 47 -14.84 19.72 2.18
N SER A 48 -13.99 19.94 3.18
CA SER A 48 -13.64 21.29 3.63
C SER A 48 -12.70 22.05 2.68
N GLY A 49 -12.30 21.43 1.56
CA GLY A 49 -11.44 22.02 0.53
C GLY A 49 -9.95 21.71 0.71
N GLN A 50 -9.58 20.79 1.61
CA GLN A 50 -8.19 20.40 1.77
C GLN A 50 -7.76 19.43 0.68
N VAL A 51 -6.60 19.68 0.07
CA VAL A 51 -5.97 18.77 -0.89
C VAL A 51 -5.14 17.72 -0.16
N THR A 52 -5.30 16.46 -0.53
CA THR A 52 -4.49 15.33 -0.09
C THR A 52 -3.41 15.02 -1.13
N ILE A 53 -2.16 14.95 -0.67
CA ILE A 53 -1.02 14.63 -1.53
C ILE A 53 -0.75 13.13 -1.44
N TYR A 54 -0.80 12.45 -2.58
CA TYR A 54 -0.41 11.06 -2.74
C TYR A 54 0.93 10.99 -3.46
N ASP A 55 1.86 10.23 -2.89
CA ASP A 55 3.25 10.25 -3.29
C ASP A 55 3.72 8.85 -3.70
N GLY A 56 4.42 8.76 -4.84
CA GLY A 56 5.01 7.51 -5.29
C GLY A 56 3.98 6.45 -5.71
N LEU A 57 2.76 6.84 -6.10
CA LEU A 57 1.78 5.90 -6.64
C LEU A 57 2.19 5.43 -8.04
N LEU A 58 1.76 4.24 -8.44
CA LEU A 58 1.90 3.81 -9.83
C LEU A 58 0.96 4.63 -10.72
N VAL A 59 1.38 4.86 -11.97
CA VAL A 59 0.56 5.56 -12.97
C VAL A 59 -0.82 4.88 -13.15
N SER A 60 -0.87 3.55 -13.08
CA SER A 60 -2.11 2.78 -13.19
C SER A 60 -3.06 2.99 -12.00
N ASP A 61 -2.54 3.24 -10.79
CA ASP A 61 -3.37 3.57 -9.63
C ASP A 61 -3.91 5.01 -9.72
N MET A 62 -3.12 5.94 -10.24
CA MET A 62 -3.56 7.31 -10.52
C MET A 62 -4.68 7.32 -11.55
N GLU A 63 -4.50 6.66 -12.69
CA GLU A 63 -5.52 6.56 -13.75
C GLU A 63 -6.81 5.93 -13.22
N ARG A 64 -6.71 4.83 -12.48
CA ARG A 64 -7.88 4.21 -11.83
C ARG A 64 -8.58 5.19 -10.88
N ALA A 65 -7.84 6.00 -10.12
CA ALA A 65 -8.45 6.99 -9.25
C ALA A 65 -9.13 8.13 -10.01
N MET A 66 -8.61 8.55 -11.16
CA MET A 66 -9.27 9.54 -12.03
C MET A 66 -10.65 9.04 -12.49
N ASP A 67 -10.77 7.74 -12.77
CA ASP A 67 -12.02 7.13 -13.23
C ASP A 67 -12.98 6.79 -12.08
N GLU A 68 -12.48 6.21 -10.99
CA GLU A 68 -13.32 5.66 -9.91
C GLU A 68 -13.60 6.66 -8.79
N GLN A 69 -12.74 7.66 -8.59
CA GLN A 69 -12.83 8.65 -7.51
C GLN A 69 -13.23 10.04 -8.02
N PHE A 70 -14.10 10.09 -9.03
CA PHE A 70 -14.50 11.32 -9.73
C PHE A 70 -14.92 12.46 -8.80
N ASP A 71 -15.73 12.18 -7.78
CA ASP A 71 -16.22 13.20 -6.83
C ASP A 71 -15.12 13.75 -5.89
N ARG A 72 -13.97 13.08 -5.83
CA ARG A 72 -12.87 13.41 -4.90
C ARG A 72 -11.62 13.90 -5.60
N VAL A 73 -11.46 13.63 -6.90
CA VAL A 73 -10.21 13.88 -7.63
C VAL A 73 -9.75 15.35 -7.57
N GLY A 74 -10.69 16.30 -7.47
CA GLY A 74 -10.39 17.72 -7.29
C GLY A 74 -9.71 18.07 -5.95
N ALA A 75 -9.79 17.19 -4.97
CA ALA A 75 -9.11 17.29 -3.68
C ALA A 75 -7.84 16.43 -3.61
N MET A 76 -7.35 15.90 -4.73
CA MET A 76 -6.16 15.05 -4.79
C MET A 76 -5.03 15.71 -5.57
N MET A 77 -3.80 15.52 -5.10
CA MET A 77 -2.59 15.84 -5.85
C MET A 77 -1.69 14.62 -5.88
N PHE A 78 -1.25 14.23 -7.07
CA PHE A 78 -0.35 13.11 -7.28
C PHE A 78 1.06 13.62 -7.53
N VAL A 79 2.04 13.14 -6.76
CA VAL A 79 3.46 13.52 -6.90
C VAL A 79 4.34 12.29 -7.02
N ARG A 80 5.45 12.43 -7.75
CA ARG A 80 6.43 11.36 -8.01
C ARG A 80 5.78 10.05 -8.48
N THR A 81 4.75 10.16 -9.32
CA THR A 81 4.05 9.02 -9.92
C THR A 81 5.08 8.13 -10.63
N ARG A 82 5.06 6.83 -10.31
CA ARG A 82 5.98 5.84 -10.85
C ARG A 82 5.41 5.21 -12.11
N HIS A 83 6.19 5.25 -13.18
CA HIS A 83 5.93 4.49 -14.38
C HIS A 83 6.63 3.12 -14.26
N PRO A 84 5.98 2.00 -14.61
CA PRO A 84 6.70 0.75 -14.74
C PRO A 84 7.76 0.90 -15.82
N ALA A 85 8.96 0.39 -15.57
CA ALA A 85 9.99 0.32 -16.61
C ALA A 85 9.46 -0.55 -17.77
N PRO A 86 9.74 -0.18 -19.03
CA PRO A 86 9.45 -1.08 -20.15
C PRO A 86 10.22 -2.40 -19.95
N GLU A 87 9.62 -3.52 -20.36
CA GLU A 87 10.28 -4.82 -20.27
C GLU A 87 11.63 -4.77 -21.02
N GLY A 88 12.73 -4.86 -20.28
CA GLY A 88 14.08 -5.00 -20.85
C GLY A 88 15.00 -3.78 -20.72
N GLU A 89 14.54 -2.64 -20.19
CA GLU A 89 15.39 -1.46 -20.00
C GLU A 89 15.52 -1.13 -18.50
N GLY A 90 16.75 -1.22 -18.00
CA GLY A 90 17.10 -0.76 -16.67
C GLY A 90 17.24 0.75 -16.62
N GLU A 91 16.93 1.29 -15.43
CA GLU A 91 17.46 2.53 -14.81
C GLU A 91 17.89 3.62 -15.83
N TYR A 92 16.89 4.34 -16.36
CA TYR A 92 16.93 5.73 -16.87
C TYR A 92 18.32 6.31 -17.22
N GLU A 93 18.54 6.58 -18.51
CA GLU A 93 19.62 7.47 -18.95
C GLU A 93 19.28 8.91 -18.53
N GLU A 94 20.09 9.51 -17.66
CA GLU A 94 20.05 10.94 -17.37
C GLU A 94 20.61 11.66 -18.59
N ASP A 95 19.79 12.49 -19.26
CA ASP A 95 20.24 13.32 -20.36
C ASP A 95 21.30 14.31 -19.85
N GLU A 96 22.58 13.99 -20.05
CA GLU A 96 23.74 14.87 -19.84
C GLU A 96 23.82 15.98 -20.91
N ASP A 97 22.70 16.63 -21.22
CA ASP A 97 22.67 17.75 -22.16
C ASP A 97 22.67 19.07 -21.38
N CYS A 98 23.85 19.43 -20.88
CA CYS A 98 24.22 20.80 -20.51
C CYS A 98 25.34 21.31 -21.43
N ASP A 99 24.99 22.13 -22.42
CA ASP A 99 25.91 23.04 -23.13
C ASP A 99 25.32 24.46 -23.17
#